data_AF-A0A960S8X9-F1
#
_entry.id   AF-A0A960S8X9-F1
#
_cell.length_a   1.000
_cell.length_b   1.000
_cell.length_c   1.000
_cell.angle_alpha   90.00
_cell.angle_beta   90.00
_cell.angle_gamma   90.00
#
_symmetry.space_group_name_H-M   'P 1'
#
loop_
_entity.id
_entity.type
_entity.pdbx_description
1 polymer ?
#
loop_
_entity_poly.entity_id
_entity_poly.type
_entity_poly.pdbx_seq_one_letter_code
_entity_poly.pdbx_strand_id
1 'polypeptide(L)' 'MSDFYVHPCRLRGEVDIPPSKSQTLRAVLFASLAQGRSVIRRPLLSPDIQSMLR' A
#
# COMPACT_ATOMS: atom_id res chain seq x y z
N MET A 1 6.78 -20.49 6.25
CA MET A 1 7.83 -19.46 6.45
C MET A 1 8.81 -19.62 5.29
N SER A 2 9.14 -18.55 4.59
CA SER A 2 10.03 -18.60 3.42
C SER A 2 11.36 -17.95 3.79
N ASP A 3 12.45 -18.66 3.51
CA ASP A 3 13.81 -18.18 3.78
C ASP A 3 14.32 -17.34 2.60
N PHE A 4 15.03 -16.26 2.91
CA PHE A 4 15.69 -15.40 1.94
C PHE A 4 17.18 -15.36 2.22
N TYR A 5 18.00 -15.71 1.21
CA TYR A 5 19.45 -15.56 1.26
C TYR A 5 19.83 -14.28 0.52
N VAL A 6 20.43 -13.32 1.24
CA VAL A 6 20.85 -12.03 0.70
C VAL A 6 22.37 -11.92 0.76
N HIS A 7 22.99 -11.54 -0.34
CA HIS A 7 24.44 -11.34 -0.43
C HIS A 7 24.80 -9.85 -0.51
N PRO A 8 25.97 -9.44 0.00
CA PRO A 8 26.43 -8.05 -0.13
C PRO A 8 26.56 -7.61 -1.59
N CYS A 9 26.06 -6.41 -1.92
CA CYS A 9 26.24 -5.79 -3.23
C CYS A 9 26.22 -4.25 -3.13
N ARG A 10 26.78 -3.55 -4.13
CA ARG A 10 26.56 -2.10 -4.29
C ARG A 10 25.22 -1.89 -4.99
N LEU A 11 24.32 -1.15 -4.36
CA LEU A 11 23.05 -0.74 -4.97
C LEU A 11 23.27 0.43 -5.93
N ARG A 12 22.71 0.32 -7.14
CA ARG A 12 22.63 1.41 -8.12
C ARG A 12 21.36 1.23 -8.95
N GLY A 13 20.58 2.29 -9.08
CA GLY A 13 19.33 2.30 -9.83
C GLY A 13 18.36 3.33 -9.28
N GLU A 14 17.18 3.38 -9.86
CA GLU A 14 16.08 4.22 -9.43
C GLU A 14 14.88 3.32 -9.11
N VAL A 15 14.02 3.78 -8.21
CA VAL A 15 12.78 3.08 -7.86
C VAL A 15 11.68 4.10 -7.67
N ASP A 16 10.50 3.81 -8.21
CA ASP A 16 9.31 4.58 -7.92
C ASP A 16 8.87 4.30 -6.48
N ILE A 17 8.76 5.36 -5.67
CA ILE A 17 8.31 5.22 -4.30
C ILE A 17 6.83 4.78 -4.31
N PRO A 18 6.50 3.62 -3.71
CA PRO A 18 5.13 3.14 -3.68
C PRO A 18 4.25 4.05 -2.81
N PRO A 19 2.93 4.08 -3.04
CA PRO A 19 2.00 4.81 -2.19
C PRO A 19 2.08 4.35 -0.72
N SER A 20 1.81 5.26 0.22
CA SER A 20 1.89 4.93 1.64
C SER A 20 0.76 3.99 2.07
N LYS A 21 1.12 2.93 2.80
CA LYS A 21 0.19 1.99 3.43
C LYS A 21 -0.78 2.71 4.37
N SER A 22 -0.24 3.44 5.35
CA SER A 22 -1.07 4.12 6.36
C SER A 22 -1.94 5.23 5.75
N GLN A 23 -1.50 5.91 4.69
CA GLN A 23 -2.37 6.85 3.97
C GLN A 23 -3.50 6.14 3.22
N THR A 24 -3.20 5.01 2.57
CA THR A 24 -4.23 4.23 1.87
C THR A 24 -5.28 3.67 2.84
N LEU A 25 -4.84 3.13 3.99
CA LEU A 25 -5.76 2.65 5.04
C LEU A 25 -6.66 3.78 5.57
N ARG A 26 -6.09 4.96 5.85
CA ARG A 26 -6.87 6.14 6.28
C ARG A 26 -7.83 6.60 5.18
N ALA A 27 -7.42 6.59 3.92
CA ALA A 27 -8.29 6.96 2.80
C ALA A 27 -9.49 6.01 2.69
N VAL A 28 -9.27 4.70 2.86
CA VAL A 28 -10.36 3.70 2.90
C VAL A 28 -11.30 3.96 4.08
N LEU A 29 -10.76 4.22 5.28
CA LEU A 29 -11.55 4.55 6.46
C LEU A 29 -12.41 5.81 6.26
N PHE A 30 -11.85 6.88 5.69
CA PHE A 30 -12.64 8.09 5.46
C PHE A 30 -13.67 7.90 4.34
N ALA A 31 -13.35 7.11 3.32
CA ALA A 31 -14.28 6.78 2.25
C ALA A 31 -15.50 5.99 2.75
N SER A 32 -15.33 5.10 3.74
CA SER A 32 -16.45 4.34 4.32
C SER A 32 -17.38 5.19 5.19
N LEU A 33 -16.89 6.32 5.70
CA LEU A 33 -17.67 7.25 6.52
C LEU A 33 -18.31 8.38 5.70
N ALA A 34 -17.84 8.61 4.47
CA ALA A 34 -18.34 9.66 3.61
C ALA A 34 -19.71 9.32 3.03
N GLN A 35 -20.57 10.33 2.86
CA GLN A 35 -21.79 10.19 2.05
C GLN A 35 -21.45 10.25 0.56
N GLY A 36 -22.08 9.39 -0.24
CA GLY A 36 -21.87 9.34 -1.69
C GLY A 36 -20.71 8.40 -2.10
N ARG A 37 -20.01 8.75 -3.18
CA ARG A 37 -18.95 7.91 -3.77
C ARG A 37 -17.58 8.57 -3.63
N SER A 38 -16.68 7.93 -2.89
CA SER A 38 -15.25 8.31 -2.86
C SER A 38 -14.45 7.61 -3.97
N VAL A 39 -13.42 8.28 -4.47
CA VAL A 39 -12.47 7.73 -5.45
C VAL A 39 -11.05 7.89 -4.91
N ILE A 40 -10.42 6.78 -4.51
CA ILE A 40 -9.04 6.77 -4.00
C ILE A 40 -8.09 6.48 -5.17
N ARG A 41 -7.20 7.43 -5.50
CA ARG A 41 -6.26 7.33 -6.63
C ARG A 41 -4.89 6.85 -6.17
N ARG A 42 -4.27 5.95 -6.96
CA ARG A 42 -3.00 5.27 -6.64
C ARG A 42 -2.95 4.72 -5.20
N PRO A 43 -3.91 3.89 -4.78
CA PRO A 43 -3.82 3.22 -3.48
C PRO A 43 -2.63 2.25 -3.47
N LEU A 44 -2.07 2.00 -2.29
CA LEU A 44 -1.16 0.86 -2.12
C LEU A 44 -1.99 -0.43 -2.18
N LEU A 45 -1.64 -1.32 -3.11
CA LEU A 45 -2.23 -2.66 -3.17
C LEU A 45 -1.46 -3.58 -2.23
N SER A 46 -2.04 -3.90 -1.08
CA SER A 46 -1.45 -4.85 -0.13
C SER A 46 -2.53 -5.72 0.54
N PRO A 47 -2.13 -6.84 1.16
CA PRO A 47 -3.05 -7.68 1.93
C PRO A 47 -3.80 -6.91 3.03
N ASP A 48 -3.13 -5.94 3.68
CA ASP A 48 -3.76 -5.10 4.71
C ASP A 48 -4.92 -4.26 4.13
N ILE A 49 -4.71 -3.66 2.96
CA ILE A 49 -5.74 -2.85 2.30
C ILE A 49 -6.88 -3.75 1.81
N GLN A 50 -6.57 -4.93 1.27
CA GLN A 50 -7.60 -5.90 0.88
C GLN A 50 -8.44 -6.34 2.08
N SER A 51 -7.84 -6.54 3.25
CA SER A 51 -8.56 -6.89 4.48
C SER A 51 -9.49 -5.80 4.97
N MET A 52 -9.24 -4.52 4.66
CA MET A 52 -10.18 -3.43 4.97
C MET A 52 -11.37 -3.35 4.01
N LEU A 53 -11.26 -3.96 2.82
CA LEU A 53 -12.30 -3.92 1.78
C LEU A 53 -13.20 -5.17 1.78
N ARG A 54 -12.86 -6.18 2.56
CA ARG A 54 -13.66 -7.39 2.80
C ARG A 54 -14.56 -7.19 4.00
#